data_AF-W6PXB2-F1
#
_entry.id   AF-W6PXB2-F1
#
_cell.length_a   1.000
_cell.length_b   1.000
_cell.length_c   1.000
_cell.angle_alpha   90.00
_cell.angle_beta   90.00
_cell.angle_gamma   90.00
#
_symmetry.space_group_name_H-M   'P 1'
#
loop_
_entity.id
_entity.type
_entity.pdbx_description
1 polymer ?
#
loop_
_entity_poly.entity_id
_entity_poly.type
_entity_poly.pdbx_seq_one_letter_code
_entity_poly.pdbx_strand_id
1 'polypeptide(L)'
;MASNNIGSYSAYHLWLGRVKDSTKSSRINRYASYGFLGTVEWALDLTNFVLTAAEADATSNITAAEDAFTAALSLSGYNTSNFETYNLTLLASKLVGWHGCDPLQKKEIYSGWQQSWEIMNYMMSEAYDDKINWNEAATVEYLGAPAMNQHLRERFKNIYVNLATIQPGWIGMPWDWRIVARCDDPHLACSCGRDTQTVAYTVNSDQDEPSAPAINFCPPYFGQPTLKTVLESANPGFTPAIYADMNNYNGNQATTWMHELLHIDWVALANGWGPNTHVTDIKMKYNYDTGSKWVTAYAPYLNKGLARVQTQFADWTIQNADSMALFALAKFIQNKLGDIYPHLPLAPPPPLDVKRYLVPGYFDYYANGTGEILNQTAMDDASWTASMGTCALGTDPDGAAGSAAIATVTSWPVQTDYPDDYLSSWSSWAGLATSTTRKATSTTTAAPTPTESWSIAIYSEKDCSGDYYVVSGYNEDTTQNTCLVINDLTTTSSDTDVSCGWYTDGGFSNTSCDKGTLTKPLSWRITGPNGAICTAYNTNTCDNNGYEDAYTTWDECHNYSSSNFDTEEWIALQCGL
;
A
#
# COMPACT_ATOMS: atom_id res chain seq x y z
N MET A 1 -35.93 -47.53 20.71
CA MET A 1 -35.86 -46.12 21.14
C MET A 1 -34.51 -45.61 20.68
N ALA A 2 -34.53 -44.78 19.63
CA ALA A 2 -33.36 -44.42 18.84
C ALA A 2 -32.64 -43.18 19.40
N SER A 3 -31.33 -43.19 19.26
CA SER A 3 -30.38 -42.12 19.58
C SER A 3 -30.36 -41.03 18.50
N ASN A 4 -30.35 -39.77 18.91
CA ASN A 4 -30.21 -38.60 18.02
C ASN A 4 -28.74 -38.28 17.75
N ASN A 5 -28.44 -38.04 16.47
CA ASN A 5 -27.15 -37.60 15.97
C ASN A 5 -27.33 -36.35 15.10
N ILE A 6 -26.25 -35.58 15.03
CA ILE A 6 -26.03 -34.27 14.40
C ILE A 6 -26.20 -34.31 12.88
N GLY A 7 -26.67 -33.23 12.24
CA GLY A 7 -26.71 -33.09 10.78
C GLY A 7 -27.11 -31.70 10.25
N SER A 8 -26.10 -30.92 9.87
CA SER A 8 -26.00 -30.00 8.71
C SER A 8 -27.26 -29.34 8.11
N TYR A 9 -27.32 -28.01 8.19
CA TYR A 9 -28.06 -27.14 7.27
C TYR A 9 -27.08 -26.56 6.23
N SER A 10 -27.24 -26.91 4.96
CA SER A 10 -26.74 -26.15 3.80
C SER A 10 -27.37 -26.69 2.52
N ALA A 11 -27.58 -25.81 1.53
CA ALA A 11 -28.11 -26.03 0.19
C ALA A 11 -29.63 -25.84 0.00
N TYR A 12 -30.08 -24.58 0.15
CA TYR A 12 -31.13 -24.02 -0.71
C TYR A 12 -30.66 -22.63 -1.15
N HIS A 13 -30.86 -22.32 -2.44
CA HIS A 13 -30.46 -21.11 -3.20
C HIS A 13 -29.28 -21.29 -4.16
N LEU A 14 -29.53 -22.06 -5.22
CA LEU A 14 -28.89 -21.86 -6.52
C LEU A 14 -29.94 -22.09 -7.61
N TRP A 15 -30.78 -21.08 -7.82
CA TRP A 15 -31.77 -21.05 -8.91
C TRP A 15 -31.74 -19.67 -9.56
N LEU A 16 -31.01 -19.57 -10.68
CA LEU A 16 -31.31 -18.77 -11.90
C LEU A 16 -30.06 -18.57 -12.78
N GLY A 17 -29.31 -19.63 -13.03
CA GLY A 17 -28.15 -19.59 -13.94
C GLY A 17 -27.89 -20.95 -14.54
N ARG A 18 -28.82 -21.43 -15.38
CA ARG A 18 -28.66 -22.51 -16.38
C ARG A 18 -30.03 -22.84 -16.97
N VAL A 19 -30.33 -22.27 -18.14
CA VAL A 19 -31.09 -23.06 -19.11
C VAL A 19 -30.16 -24.22 -19.47
N LYS A 20 -30.41 -25.39 -18.90
CA LYS A 20 -29.58 -26.59 -19.11
C LYS A 20 -29.47 -26.88 -20.61
N ASP A 21 -28.30 -27.33 -21.07
CA ASP A 21 -28.10 -27.88 -22.42
C ASP A 21 -29.11 -28.98 -22.76
N SER A 22 -29.67 -29.65 -21.75
CA SER A 22 -30.77 -30.60 -21.92
C SER A 22 -32.03 -29.98 -22.52
N THR A 23 -32.29 -28.69 -22.34
CA THR A 23 -33.46 -27.98 -22.88
C THR A 23 -33.24 -27.54 -24.34
N LYS A 24 -31.99 -27.23 -24.73
CA LYS A 24 -31.62 -27.04 -26.14
C LYS A 24 -31.71 -28.36 -26.91
N SER A 25 -31.11 -29.43 -26.38
CA SER A 25 -31.20 -30.76 -26.99
C SER A 25 -32.63 -31.32 -27.00
N SER A 26 -33.45 -31.06 -25.97
CA SER A 26 -34.85 -31.50 -25.97
C SER A 26 -35.70 -30.72 -26.98
N ARG A 27 -35.39 -29.46 -27.25
CA ARG A 27 -36.09 -28.66 -28.28
C ARG A 27 -35.66 -29.10 -29.68
N ILE A 28 -34.36 -29.30 -29.92
CA ILE A 28 -33.84 -29.83 -31.19
C ILE A 28 -34.43 -31.21 -31.50
N ASN A 29 -34.47 -32.12 -30.52
CA ASN A 29 -35.07 -33.45 -30.70
C ASN A 29 -36.59 -33.40 -30.88
N ARG A 30 -37.28 -32.45 -30.22
CA ARG A 30 -38.72 -32.24 -30.42
C ARG A 30 -39.03 -31.73 -31.84
N TYR A 31 -38.21 -30.85 -32.40
CA TYR A 31 -38.40 -30.36 -33.76
C TYR A 31 -38.01 -31.38 -34.83
N ALA A 32 -36.97 -32.17 -34.59
CA ALA A 32 -36.62 -33.31 -35.45
C ALA A 32 -37.73 -34.38 -35.49
N SER A 33 -38.51 -34.52 -34.41
CA SER A 33 -39.64 -35.45 -34.34
C SER A 33 -40.87 -35.05 -35.17
N TYR A 34 -40.93 -33.83 -35.71
CA TYR A 34 -42.01 -33.37 -36.58
C TYR A 34 -41.81 -33.70 -38.07
N GLY A 35 -40.77 -34.45 -38.43
CA GLY A 35 -40.67 -35.13 -39.73
C GLY A 35 -40.27 -34.27 -40.93
N PHE A 36 -39.66 -33.10 -40.72
CA PHE A 36 -39.20 -32.24 -41.81
C PHE A 36 -37.82 -32.68 -42.33
N LEU A 37 -37.83 -33.55 -43.33
CA LEU A 37 -36.64 -33.93 -44.12
C LEU A 37 -36.57 -33.05 -45.37
N GLY A 38 -35.76 -31.98 -45.34
CA GLY A 38 -35.43 -31.23 -46.55
C GLY A 38 -34.89 -29.81 -46.32
N THR A 39 -33.64 -29.61 -46.75
CA THR A 39 -32.95 -28.36 -47.16
C THR A 39 -32.78 -27.19 -46.17
N VAL A 40 -31.58 -26.61 -46.28
CA VAL A 40 -30.89 -25.66 -45.39
C VAL A 40 -31.39 -24.22 -45.56
N GLU A 41 -32.71 -23.98 -45.48
CA GLU A 41 -33.27 -22.61 -45.56
C GLU A 41 -33.98 -22.14 -44.27
N TRP A 42 -34.24 -23.03 -43.31
CA TRP A 42 -34.91 -22.65 -42.05
C TRP A 42 -33.97 -22.12 -40.97
N ALA A 43 -32.65 -22.28 -41.08
CA ALA A 43 -31.71 -21.76 -40.08
C ALA A 43 -31.63 -20.22 -40.06
N LEU A 44 -31.97 -19.56 -41.17
CA LEU A 44 -32.10 -18.11 -41.26
C LEU A 44 -33.48 -17.60 -40.84
N ASP A 45 -34.53 -18.42 -40.98
CA ASP A 45 -35.90 -18.06 -40.61
C ASP A 45 -36.21 -18.33 -39.11
N LEU A 46 -35.50 -19.28 -38.47
CA LEU A 46 -35.65 -19.57 -37.04
C LEU A 46 -35.03 -18.49 -36.13
N THR A 47 -33.97 -17.81 -36.58
CA THR A 47 -33.43 -16.64 -35.88
C THR A 47 -34.37 -15.43 -35.95
N ASN A 48 -35.22 -15.35 -36.98
CA ASN A 48 -36.18 -14.25 -37.14
C ASN A 48 -37.53 -14.49 -36.45
N PHE A 49 -37.83 -15.70 -35.95
CA PHE A 49 -39.17 -16.04 -35.45
C PHE A 49 -39.28 -16.40 -33.96
N VAL A 50 -38.19 -16.44 -33.18
CA VAL A 50 -38.28 -16.77 -31.75
C VAL A 50 -37.30 -15.94 -30.91
N LEU A 51 -37.44 -14.62 -30.95
CA LEU A 51 -37.21 -13.83 -29.75
C LEU A 51 -38.61 -13.51 -29.22
N THR A 52 -38.95 -14.04 -28.05
CA THR A 52 -40.10 -13.51 -27.30
C THR A 52 -39.90 -12.00 -27.11
N ALA A 53 -40.97 -11.20 -26.95
CA ALA A 53 -40.81 -9.77 -26.70
C ALA A 53 -39.82 -9.47 -25.56
N ALA A 54 -39.81 -10.32 -24.51
CA ALA A 54 -38.83 -10.23 -23.43
C ALA A 54 -37.38 -10.57 -23.85
N GLU A 55 -37.16 -11.51 -24.75
CA GLU A 55 -35.83 -11.84 -25.28
C GLU A 55 -35.37 -10.79 -26.32
N ALA A 56 -36.29 -10.21 -27.08
CA ALA A 56 -36.03 -9.10 -27.99
C ALA A 56 -35.70 -7.82 -27.21
N ASP A 57 -36.44 -7.53 -26.14
CA ASP A 57 -36.18 -6.41 -25.22
C ASP A 57 -34.86 -6.62 -24.47
N ALA A 58 -34.57 -7.83 -23.99
CA ALA A 58 -33.28 -8.15 -23.38
C ALA A 58 -32.12 -7.99 -24.37
N THR A 59 -32.27 -8.44 -25.62
CA THR A 59 -31.25 -8.28 -26.67
C THR A 59 -31.07 -6.80 -27.04
N SER A 60 -32.16 -6.05 -27.17
CA SER A 60 -32.13 -4.61 -27.45
C SER A 60 -31.47 -3.83 -26.30
N ASN A 61 -31.72 -4.21 -25.05
CA ASN A 61 -31.08 -3.62 -23.88
C ASN A 61 -29.58 -3.93 -23.82
N ILE A 62 -29.17 -5.14 -24.22
CA ILE A 62 -27.76 -5.53 -24.30
C ILE A 62 -27.04 -4.72 -25.38
N THR A 63 -27.60 -4.60 -26.59
CA THR A 63 -27.00 -3.80 -27.66
C THR A 63 -26.90 -2.33 -27.27
N ALA A 64 -27.94 -1.76 -26.66
CA ALA A 64 -27.91 -0.39 -26.18
C ALA A 64 -26.85 -0.17 -25.08
N ALA A 65 -26.67 -1.13 -24.17
CA ALA A 65 -25.62 -1.08 -23.16
C ALA A 65 -24.22 -1.15 -23.80
N GLU A 66 -24.02 -2.03 -24.77
CA GLU A 66 -22.75 -2.15 -25.51
C GLU A 66 -22.43 -0.90 -26.32
N ASP A 67 -23.41 -0.29 -26.98
CA ASP A 67 -23.25 0.96 -27.72
C ASP A 67 -22.90 2.12 -26.78
N ALA A 68 -23.59 2.24 -25.64
CA ALA A 68 -23.29 3.26 -24.63
C ALA A 68 -21.89 3.06 -24.03
N PHE A 69 -21.52 1.82 -23.75
CA PHE A 69 -20.20 1.45 -23.26
C PHE A 69 -19.10 1.79 -24.27
N THR A 70 -19.33 1.46 -25.55
CA THR A 70 -18.40 1.75 -26.64
C THR A 70 -18.26 3.26 -26.88
N ALA A 71 -19.36 4.00 -26.81
CA ALA A 71 -19.34 5.46 -26.89
C ALA A 71 -18.57 6.10 -25.73
N ALA A 72 -18.58 5.48 -24.54
CA ALA A 72 -17.83 5.93 -23.38
C ALA A 72 -16.31 5.71 -23.52
N LEU A 73 -15.85 4.73 -24.32
CA LEU A 73 -14.42 4.49 -24.56
C LEU A 73 -13.71 5.70 -25.17
N SER A 74 -14.38 6.42 -26.06
CA SER A 74 -13.83 7.66 -26.62
C SER A 74 -13.70 8.77 -25.58
N LEU A 75 -14.58 8.81 -24.57
CA LEU A 75 -14.54 9.82 -23.51
C LEU A 75 -13.49 9.47 -22.46
N SER A 76 -13.38 8.18 -22.09
CA SER A 76 -12.39 7.72 -21.12
C SER A 76 -10.97 7.84 -21.66
N GLY A 77 -10.80 7.78 -22.99
CA GLY A 77 -9.48 7.67 -23.61
C GLY A 77 -8.80 6.34 -23.31
N TYR A 78 -9.55 5.36 -22.78
CA TYR A 78 -9.02 4.07 -22.37
C TYR A 78 -8.58 3.26 -23.58
N ASN A 79 -7.35 2.76 -23.54
CA ASN A 79 -6.81 1.96 -24.63
C ASN A 79 -7.13 0.47 -24.45
N THR A 80 -8.14 -0.02 -25.18
CA THR A 80 -8.51 -1.44 -25.17
C THR A 80 -7.53 -2.34 -25.92
N SER A 81 -6.52 -1.80 -26.62
CA SER A 81 -5.51 -2.62 -27.30
C SER A 81 -4.65 -3.43 -26.33
N ASN A 82 -4.68 -3.11 -25.05
CA ASN A 82 -3.95 -3.82 -24.00
C ASN A 82 -4.57 -5.20 -23.67
N PHE A 83 -5.73 -5.54 -24.21
CA PHE A 83 -6.39 -6.83 -23.99
C PHE A 83 -6.43 -7.64 -25.27
N GLU A 84 -5.78 -8.81 -25.26
CA GLU A 84 -5.83 -9.77 -26.36
C GLU A 84 -7.23 -10.35 -26.55
N THR A 85 -8.00 -10.49 -25.45
CA THR A 85 -9.38 -10.95 -25.47
C THR A 85 -10.22 -10.17 -24.46
N TYR A 86 -11.36 -9.66 -24.89
CA TYR A 86 -12.36 -9.03 -24.02
C TYR A 86 -13.75 -9.17 -24.64
N ASN A 87 -14.77 -9.15 -23.79
CA ASN A 87 -16.17 -9.18 -24.20
C ASN A 87 -16.85 -7.90 -23.68
N LEU A 88 -16.96 -6.89 -24.56
CA LEU A 88 -17.57 -5.61 -24.22
C LEU A 88 -19.02 -5.77 -23.76
N THR A 89 -19.77 -6.66 -24.40
CA THR A 89 -21.14 -6.98 -24.03
C THR A 89 -21.23 -7.42 -22.57
N LEU A 90 -20.35 -8.32 -22.14
CA LEU A 90 -20.32 -8.78 -20.76
C LEU A 90 -19.96 -7.65 -19.79
N LEU A 91 -18.92 -6.87 -20.11
CA LEU A 91 -18.46 -5.77 -19.27
C LEU A 91 -19.52 -4.66 -19.13
N ALA A 92 -20.17 -4.30 -20.23
CA ALA A 92 -21.28 -3.36 -20.25
C ALA A 92 -22.44 -3.84 -19.38
N SER A 93 -22.70 -5.16 -19.38
CA SER A 93 -23.77 -5.78 -18.58
C SER A 93 -23.46 -5.96 -17.09
N LYS A 94 -22.24 -5.65 -16.62
CA LYS A 94 -21.90 -5.69 -15.19
C LYS A 94 -22.42 -4.49 -14.41
N LEU A 95 -22.63 -3.36 -15.07
CA LEU A 95 -23.34 -2.22 -14.49
C LEU A 95 -24.83 -2.29 -14.86
N VAL A 96 -25.69 -2.36 -13.85
CA VAL A 96 -27.13 -2.60 -13.97
C VAL A 96 -27.97 -1.56 -13.23
N GLY A 97 -29.30 -1.68 -13.26
CA GLY A 97 -30.27 -0.80 -12.61
C GLY A 97 -30.44 0.56 -13.29
N TRP A 98 -29.37 1.35 -13.40
CA TRP A 98 -29.36 2.70 -14.00
C TRP A 98 -30.50 3.62 -13.50
N HIS A 99 -30.90 3.47 -12.24
CA HIS A 99 -32.05 4.16 -11.68
C HIS A 99 -31.82 5.67 -11.65
N GLY A 100 -32.73 6.44 -12.27
CA GLY A 100 -32.62 7.90 -12.36
C GLY A 100 -31.55 8.43 -13.32
N CYS A 101 -30.76 7.57 -13.98
CA CYS A 101 -29.66 8.02 -14.82
C CYS A 101 -30.12 8.31 -16.27
N ASP A 102 -29.86 9.52 -16.74
CA ASP A 102 -30.05 9.88 -18.15
C ASP A 102 -28.92 9.31 -19.05
N PRO A 103 -29.08 9.31 -20.39
CA PRO A 103 -28.07 8.75 -21.29
C PRO A 103 -26.68 9.37 -21.20
N LEU A 104 -26.56 10.67 -20.87
CA LEU A 104 -25.27 11.34 -20.70
C LEU A 104 -24.60 10.88 -19.41
N GLN A 105 -25.36 10.82 -18.32
CA GLN A 105 -24.87 10.31 -17.03
C GLN A 105 -24.39 8.86 -17.17
N LYS A 106 -25.14 7.99 -17.86
CA LYS A 106 -24.70 6.61 -18.14
C LYS A 106 -23.36 6.56 -18.85
N LYS A 107 -23.19 7.41 -19.87
CA LYS A 107 -21.94 7.51 -20.63
C LYS A 107 -20.76 7.95 -19.75
N GLU A 108 -20.97 8.93 -18.88
CA GLU A 108 -19.92 9.40 -17.95
C GLU A 108 -19.58 8.36 -16.88
N ILE A 109 -20.57 7.67 -16.32
CA ILE A 109 -20.38 6.57 -15.37
C ILE A 109 -19.57 5.44 -16.02
N TYR A 110 -19.95 5.00 -17.23
CA TYR A 110 -19.16 4.03 -17.98
C TYR A 110 -17.75 4.54 -18.31
N SER A 111 -17.60 5.84 -18.56
CA SER A 111 -16.28 6.43 -18.82
C SER A 111 -15.40 6.36 -17.58
N GLY A 112 -15.87 6.81 -16.42
CA GLY A 112 -15.12 6.72 -15.17
C GLY A 112 -14.76 5.28 -14.81
N TRP A 113 -15.69 4.34 -15.04
CA TRP A 113 -15.48 2.91 -14.85
C TRP A 113 -14.30 2.40 -15.67
N GLN A 114 -14.28 2.72 -16.97
CA GLN A 114 -13.19 2.35 -17.86
C GLN A 114 -11.86 3.00 -17.47
N GLN A 115 -11.88 4.27 -17.06
CA GLN A 115 -10.67 4.99 -16.64
C GLN A 115 -10.06 4.36 -15.37
N SER A 116 -10.90 3.92 -14.42
CA SER A 116 -10.46 3.28 -13.18
C SER A 116 -9.65 2.00 -13.42
N TRP A 117 -9.91 1.32 -14.54
CA TRP A 117 -9.16 0.13 -14.93
C TRP A 117 -7.68 0.42 -15.21
N GLU A 118 -7.28 1.63 -15.59
CA GLU A 118 -5.84 1.93 -15.76
C GLU A 118 -5.09 1.80 -14.43
N ILE A 119 -5.69 2.30 -13.36
CA ILE A 119 -5.14 2.25 -12.00
C ILE A 119 -5.19 0.80 -11.50
N MET A 120 -6.32 0.10 -11.67
CA MET A 120 -6.47 -1.30 -11.25
C MET A 120 -5.48 -2.24 -11.96
N ASN A 121 -5.31 -2.11 -13.28
CA ASN A 121 -4.36 -2.92 -14.03
C ASN A 121 -2.93 -2.72 -13.55
N TYR A 122 -2.56 -1.46 -13.31
CA TYR A 122 -1.24 -1.14 -12.79
C TYR A 122 -1.03 -1.75 -11.41
N MET A 123 -1.97 -1.52 -10.48
CA MET A 123 -1.89 -2.08 -9.13
C MET A 123 -1.97 -3.60 -9.09
N MET A 124 -2.68 -4.23 -10.04
CA MET A 124 -2.69 -5.68 -10.19
C MET A 124 -1.30 -6.21 -10.49
N SER A 125 -0.59 -5.62 -11.45
CA SER A 125 0.78 -6.05 -11.74
C SER A 125 1.69 -5.80 -10.54
N GLU A 126 1.53 -4.69 -9.83
CA GLU A 126 2.33 -4.40 -8.65
C GLU A 126 2.07 -5.40 -7.51
N ALA A 127 0.80 -5.74 -7.25
CA ALA A 127 0.41 -6.63 -6.16
C ALA A 127 0.65 -8.11 -6.47
N TYR A 128 0.28 -8.56 -7.68
CA TYR A 128 0.39 -9.95 -8.11
C TYR A 128 1.85 -10.40 -8.25
N ASP A 129 2.71 -9.53 -8.78
CA ASP A 129 4.14 -9.82 -8.97
C ASP A 129 4.99 -9.47 -7.73
N ASP A 130 4.36 -9.13 -6.60
CA ASP A 130 5.02 -8.73 -5.35
C ASP A 130 6.02 -7.56 -5.50
N LYS A 131 5.66 -6.57 -6.33
CA LYS A 131 6.49 -5.38 -6.64
C LYS A 131 6.19 -4.18 -5.75
N ILE A 132 5.17 -4.24 -4.87
CA ILE A 132 4.91 -3.17 -3.91
C ILE A 132 6.12 -3.01 -3.00
N ASN A 133 6.83 -1.89 -3.11
CA ASN A 133 7.95 -1.59 -2.24
C ASN A 133 7.42 -0.98 -0.95
N TRP A 134 7.49 -1.76 0.13
CA TRP A 134 6.92 -1.33 1.40
C TRP A 134 7.66 -0.16 2.06
N ASN A 135 8.88 0.13 1.62
CA ASN A 135 9.70 1.23 2.12
C ASN A 135 9.61 2.49 1.25
N GLU A 136 8.95 2.43 0.09
CA GLU A 136 8.84 3.59 -0.80
C GLU A 136 7.86 4.64 -0.26
N ALA A 137 8.05 5.88 -0.70
CA ALA A 137 7.28 7.01 -0.19
C ALA A 137 5.77 6.85 -0.34
N ALA A 138 5.28 6.34 -1.48
CA ALA A 138 3.85 6.11 -1.67
C ALA A 138 3.27 5.16 -0.61
N THR A 139 3.95 4.04 -0.32
CA THR A 139 3.51 3.10 0.71
C THR A 139 3.57 3.74 2.09
N VAL A 140 4.70 4.35 2.43
CA VAL A 140 4.91 4.95 3.76
C VAL A 140 3.90 6.07 4.03
N GLU A 141 3.56 6.84 3.00
CA GLU A 141 2.68 8.00 3.12
C GLU A 141 1.20 7.66 3.11
N TYR A 142 0.76 6.54 2.54
CA TYR A 142 -0.68 6.20 2.51
C TYR A 142 -1.05 4.95 3.32
N LEU A 143 -0.12 4.01 3.49
CA LEU A 143 -0.33 2.74 4.20
C LEU A 143 0.43 2.66 5.53
N GLY A 144 1.15 3.72 5.90
CA GLY A 144 1.84 3.87 7.18
C GLY A 144 3.26 3.30 7.22
N ALA A 145 3.91 3.46 8.39
CA ALA A 145 5.29 3.04 8.58
C ALA A 145 5.47 1.52 8.33
N PRO A 146 6.55 1.08 7.66
CA PRO A 146 6.68 -0.32 7.25
C PRO A 146 6.76 -1.28 8.44
N ALA A 147 7.32 -0.83 9.57
CA ALA A 147 7.35 -1.59 10.82
C ALA A 147 5.95 -1.85 11.41
N MET A 148 4.97 -1.02 11.05
CA MET A 148 3.64 -0.98 11.67
C MET A 148 2.54 -1.60 10.81
N ASN A 149 2.82 -1.86 9.52
CA ASN A 149 1.84 -2.41 8.60
C ASN A 149 2.20 -3.83 8.10
N GLN A 150 3.21 -4.48 8.68
CA GLN A 150 3.66 -5.81 8.26
C GLN A 150 2.52 -6.85 8.22
N HIS A 151 1.64 -6.82 9.22
CA HIS A 151 0.48 -7.72 9.33
C HIS A 151 -0.61 -7.44 8.28
N LEU A 152 -0.57 -6.29 7.60
CA LEU A 152 -1.55 -5.87 6.60
C LEU A 152 -1.09 -6.10 5.17
N ARG A 153 0.20 -6.30 4.93
CA ARG A 153 0.78 -6.31 3.57
C ARG A 153 0.09 -7.28 2.63
N GLU A 154 -0.09 -8.51 3.10
CA GLU A 154 -0.77 -9.55 2.32
C GLU A 154 -2.25 -9.23 2.11
N ARG A 155 -2.91 -8.59 3.09
CA ARG A 155 -4.31 -8.17 2.97
C ARG A 155 -4.48 -7.07 1.92
N PHE A 156 -3.59 -6.07 1.90
CA PHE A 156 -3.57 -5.05 0.85
C PHE A 156 -3.38 -5.65 -0.54
N LYS A 157 -2.41 -6.55 -0.70
CA LYS A 157 -2.16 -7.22 -1.98
C LYS A 157 -3.39 -7.97 -2.47
N ASN A 158 -4.03 -8.74 -1.58
CA ASN A 158 -5.23 -9.49 -1.91
C ASN A 158 -6.41 -8.58 -2.31
N ILE A 159 -6.57 -7.43 -1.67
CA ILE A 159 -7.58 -6.43 -2.08
C ILE A 159 -7.31 -5.95 -3.50
N TYR A 160 -6.08 -5.53 -3.83
CA TYR A 160 -5.78 -5.03 -5.19
C TYR A 160 -5.90 -6.12 -6.26
N VAL A 161 -5.50 -7.35 -5.94
CA VAL A 161 -5.67 -8.50 -6.84
C VAL A 161 -7.15 -8.78 -7.08
N ASN A 162 -7.98 -8.74 -6.04
CA ASN A 162 -9.41 -8.98 -6.14
C ASN A 162 -10.14 -7.83 -6.86
N LEU A 163 -9.79 -6.57 -6.58
CA LEU A 163 -10.33 -5.39 -7.25
C LEU A 163 -10.10 -5.46 -8.77
N ALA A 164 -8.92 -5.92 -9.20
CA ALA A 164 -8.59 -6.06 -10.61
C ALA A 164 -9.36 -7.18 -11.34
N THR A 165 -10.06 -8.07 -10.63
CA THR A 165 -10.88 -9.10 -11.28
C THR A 165 -12.06 -8.50 -12.05
N ILE A 166 -12.48 -7.29 -11.66
CA ILE A 166 -13.62 -6.55 -12.19
C ILE A 166 -13.42 -6.08 -13.65
N GLN A 167 -12.17 -6.03 -14.11
CA GLN A 167 -11.78 -5.44 -15.39
C GLN A 167 -11.83 -6.44 -16.58
N PRO A 168 -11.63 -5.98 -17.83
CA PRO A 168 -11.53 -6.84 -19.02
C PRO A 168 -10.44 -7.90 -18.89
N GLY A 169 -10.64 -9.09 -19.48
CA GLY A 169 -9.64 -10.17 -19.50
C GLY A 169 -9.74 -11.20 -18.35
N TRP A 170 -10.44 -10.88 -17.26
CA TRP A 170 -10.72 -11.81 -16.14
C TRP A 170 -12.11 -12.47 -16.20
N ILE A 171 -12.72 -12.40 -17.38
CA ILE A 171 -14.12 -12.78 -17.72
C ILE A 171 -14.43 -14.29 -17.56
N GLY A 172 -13.52 -15.11 -17.02
CA GLY A 172 -13.71 -16.54 -16.76
C GLY A 172 -14.13 -16.94 -15.35
N MET A 173 -14.23 -15.99 -14.41
CA MET A 173 -14.56 -16.30 -13.01
C MET A 173 -16.07 -16.65 -12.85
N PRO A 174 -16.42 -17.66 -12.04
CA PRO A 174 -17.80 -18.13 -11.90
C PRO A 174 -18.72 -17.20 -11.08
N TRP A 175 -18.22 -16.04 -10.65
CA TRP A 175 -18.92 -15.08 -9.79
C TRP A 175 -19.48 -13.92 -10.62
N ASP A 176 -20.68 -13.48 -10.27
CA ASP A 176 -21.36 -12.40 -10.98
C ASP A 176 -21.21 -11.07 -10.24
N TRP A 177 -20.19 -10.29 -10.59
CA TRP A 177 -19.91 -8.96 -10.02
C TRP A 177 -20.85 -7.86 -10.53
N ARG A 178 -22.16 -8.07 -10.46
CA ARG A 178 -23.13 -7.02 -10.81
C ARG A 178 -23.06 -5.88 -9.79
N ILE A 179 -23.05 -4.66 -10.29
CA ILE A 179 -23.09 -3.43 -9.49
C ILE A 179 -24.23 -2.58 -10.04
N VAL A 180 -25.12 -2.16 -9.15
CA VAL A 180 -26.24 -1.26 -9.49
C VAL A 180 -25.71 0.16 -9.58
N ALA A 181 -25.82 0.79 -10.74
CA ALA A 181 -25.51 2.21 -10.89
C ALA A 181 -26.78 3.05 -10.69
N ARG A 182 -26.70 4.09 -9.86
CA ARG A 182 -27.84 4.97 -9.55
C ARG A 182 -27.50 6.44 -9.69
N CYS A 183 -28.52 7.25 -9.99
CA CYS A 183 -28.49 8.70 -10.05
C CYS A 183 -29.73 9.34 -9.37
N ASP A 184 -30.59 8.52 -8.75
CA ASP A 184 -31.84 8.94 -8.11
C ASP A 184 -31.73 9.19 -6.60
N ASP A 185 -30.56 8.91 -5.99
CA ASP A 185 -30.25 9.20 -4.58
C ASP A 185 -31.29 8.66 -3.58
N PRO A 186 -31.58 7.34 -3.57
CA PRO A 186 -32.62 6.76 -2.72
C PRO A 186 -32.36 6.96 -1.21
N HIS A 187 -31.11 7.17 -0.83
CA HIS A 187 -30.71 7.43 0.56
C HIS A 187 -30.65 8.92 0.91
N LEU A 188 -30.94 9.81 -0.04
CA LEU A 188 -30.85 11.28 0.11
C LEU A 188 -29.45 11.73 0.58
N ALA A 189 -28.42 10.98 0.21
CA ALA A 189 -27.03 11.15 0.60
C ALA A 189 -26.24 12.08 -0.36
N CYS A 190 -26.75 12.35 -1.56
CA CYS A 190 -26.15 13.35 -2.46
C CYS A 190 -26.48 14.78 -2.03
N SER A 191 -27.72 15.03 -1.61
CA SER A 191 -28.10 16.34 -1.11
C SER A 191 -27.93 16.45 0.40
N CYS A 192 -28.13 15.37 1.16
CA CYS A 192 -28.19 15.42 2.62
C CYS A 192 -29.03 16.60 3.19
N GLY A 193 -30.03 17.08 2.43
CA GLY A 193 -30.82 18.27 2.75
C GLY A 193 -30.15 19.65 2.57
N ARG A 194 -28.96 19.76 1.93
CA ARG A 194 -28.21 20.99 1.61
C ARG A 194 -27.37 20.85 0.31
N ASP A 195 -26.61 21.87 -0.07
CA ASP A 195 -25.56 21.70 -1.08
C ASP A 195 -24.39 20.94 -0.42
N THR A 196 -24.17 19.67 -0.81
CA THR A 196 -23.06 18.86 -0.29
C THR A 196 -21.98 18.64 -1.35
N GLN A 197 -20.80 18.24 -0.88
CA GLN A 197 -19.68 17.84 -1.74
C GLN A 197 -19.63 16.32 -1.98
N THR A 198 -20.65 15.56 -1.57
CA THR A 198 -20.70 14.11 -1.82
C THR A 198 -20.66 13.86 -3.32
N VAL A 199 -19.65 13.11 -3.76
CA VAL A 199 -19.43 12.81 -5.18
C VAL A 199 -20.18 11.54 -5.56
N ALA A 200 -20.07 10.51 -4.74
CA ALA A 200 -20.81 9.26 -4.85
C ALA A 200 -20.94 8.66 -3.44
N TYR A 201 -21.71 7.58 -3.33
CA TYR A 201 -21.73 6.74 -2.15
C TYR A 201 -22.08 5.30 -2.54
N THR A 202 -21.69 4.36 -1.69
CA THR A 202 -21.85 2.93 -1.93
C THR A 202 -22.70 2.28 -0.84
N VAL A 203 -23.52 1.29 -1.23
CA VAL A 203 -24.20 0.37 -0.30
C VAL A 203 -23.94 -1.07 -0.72
N ASN A 204 -23.79 -1.96 0.27
CA ASN A 204 -23.55 -3.38 0.02
C ASN A 204 -24.79 -4.15 -0.45
N SER A 205 -25.98 -3.54 -0.37
CA SER A 205 -27.24 -4.11 -0.84
C SER A 205 -28.17 -3.01 -1.36
N ASP A 206 -28.50 -3.07 -2.64
CA ASP A 206 -29.45 -2.15 -3.26
C ASP A 206 -30.90 -2.46 -2.84
N GLN A 207 -31.73 -1.42 -2.64
CA GLN A 207 -33.12 -1.63 -2.25
C GLN A 207 -34.00 -2.27 -3.34
N ASP A 208 -33.68 -2.03 -4.62
CA ASP A 208 -34.42 -2.54 -5.78
C ASP A 208 -33.79 -3.84 -6.32
N GLU A 209 -32.48 -4.03 -6.11
CA GLU A 209 -31.76 -5.28 -6.37
C GLU A 209 -30.95 -5.79 -5.14
N PRO A 210 -31.61 -6.35 -4.09
CA PRO A 210 -30.96 -6.68 -2.81
C PRO A 210 -29.77 -7.65 -2.87
N SER A 211 -29.60 -8.38 -3.98
CA SER A 211 -28.48 -9.29 -4.19
C SER A 211 -27.19 -8.61 -4.70
N ALA A 212 -27.25 -7.32 -5.04
CA ALA A 212 -26.13 -6.58 -5.63
C ALA A 212 -25.84 -5.32 -4.82
N PRO A 213 -24.55 -4.92 -4.70
CA PRO A 213 -24.19 -3.60 -4.18
C PRO A 213 -24.63 -2.51 -5.17
N ALA A 214 -24.83 -1.30 -4.66
CA ALA A 214 -25.11 -0.13 -5.47
C ALA A 214 -24.06 0.95 -5.25
N ILE A 215 -23.75 1.67 -6.33
CA ILE A 215 -23.03 2.95 -6.27
C ILE A 215 -23.97 4.01 -6.83
N ASN A 216 -24.26 5.03 -6.03
CA ASN A 216 -25.05 6.16 -6.45
C ASN A 216 -24.16 7.36 -6.74
N PHE A 217 -24.24 7.89 -7.95
CA PHE A 217 -23.44 9.01 -8.43
C PHE A 217 -24.18 10.32 -8.24
N CYS A 218 -23.58 11.23 -7.49
CA CYS A 218 -24.14 12.53 -7.16
C CYS A 218 -23.80 13.58 -8.21
N PRO A 219 -24.52 14.72 -8.25
CA PRO A 219 -24.26 15.79 -9.23
C PRO A 219 -22.78 16.21 -9.35
N PRO A 220 -21.99 16.32 -8.25
CA PRO A 220 -20.57 16.68 -8.35
C PRO A 220 -19.71 15.69 -9.17
N TYR A 221 -20.06 14.40 -9.23
CA TYR A 221 -19.34 13.40 -10.02
C TYR A 221 -19.26 13.77 -11.51
N PHE A 222 -20.39 14.22 -12.06
CA PHE A 222 -20.50 14.59 -13.48
C PHE A 222 -19.75 15.90 -13.81
N GLY A 223 -19.30 16.63 -12.78
CA GLY A 223 -18.42 17.79 -12.93
C GLY A 223 -16.92 17.45 -12.84
N GLN A 224 -16.56 16.22 -12.45
CA GLN A 224 -15.17 15.84 -12.28
C GLN A 224 -14.45 15.65 -13.62
N PRO A 225 -13.16 16.01 -13.71
CA PRO A 225 -12.34 15.69 -14.87
C PRO A 225 -12.12 14.18 -15.02
N THR A 226 -11.77 13.79 -16.25
CA THR A 226 -11.27 12.43 -16.52
C THR A 226 -9.84 12.27 -15.99
N LEU A 227 -9.41 11.03 -15.73
CA LEU A 227 -8.03 10.67 -15.40
C LEU A 227 -7.04 11.19 -16.44
N LYS A 228 -7.39 11.07 -17.72
CA LYS A 228 -6.59 11.60 -18.83
C LYS A 228 -6.42 13.12 -18.72
N THR A 229 -7.50 13.84 -18.45
CA THR A 229 -7.46 15.31 -18.30
C THR A 229 -6.55 15.75 -17.16
N VAL A 230 -6.62 15.09 -15.99
CA VAL A 230 -5.75 15.45 -14.86
C VAL A 230 -4.28 15.14 -15.15
N LEU A 231 -3.99 14.00 -15.79
CA LEU A 231 -2.64 13.64 -16.23
C LEU A 231 -2.06 14.66 -17.21
N GLU A 232 -2.86 15.13 -18.17
CA GLU A 232 -2.45 16.17 -19.12
C GLU A 232 -2.23 17.52 -18.43
N SER A 233 -3.01 17.86 -17.41
CA SER A 233 -2.92 19.13 -16.68
C SER A 233 -1.78 19.22 -15.66
N ALA A 234 -1.20 18.07 -15.29
CA ALA A 234 -0.15 17.97 -14.29
C ALA A 234 1.00 17.07 -14.75
N ASN A 235 1.47 17.20 -15.99
CA ASN A 235 2.61 16.43 -16.50
C ASN A 235 3.98 17.13 -16.24
N PRO A 236 5.13 16.46 -16.47
CA PRO A 236 6.47 17.04 -16.24
C PRO A 236 6.82 18.29 -17.06
N GLY A 237 5.98 18.70 -18.02
CA GLY A 237 6.06 20.00 -18.69
C GLY A 237 5.63 21.18 -17.80
N PHE A 238 5.01 20.93 -16.65
CA PHE A 238 4.66 21.94 -15.65
C PHE A 238 5.71 22.03 -14.52
N THR A 239 5.56 23.00 -13.61
CA THR A 239 6.47 23.13 -12.46
C THR A 239 6.26 22.00 -11.43
N PRO A 240 7.25 21.70 -10.56
CA PRO A 240 7.09 20.72 -9.49
C PRO A 240 5.90 20.98 -8.57
N ALA A 241 5.54 22.25 -8.33
CA ALA A 241 4.35 22.61 -7.56
C ALA A 241 3.01 22.13 -8.18
N ILE A 242 3.03 21.71 -9.45
CA ILE A 242 1.87 21.19 -10.18
C ILE A 242 1.97 19.68 -10.32
N TYR A 243 3.02 19.17 -11.00
CA TYR A 243 3.11 17.73 -11.28
C TYR A 243 3.49 16.90 -10.05
N ALA A 244 4.10 17.50 -9.02
CA ALA A 244 4.40 16.76 -7.81
C ALA A 244 3.25 16.80 -6.80
N ASP A 245 2.13 17.48 -7.09
CA ASP A 245 1.00 17.62 -6.17
C ASP A 245 -0.14 16.65 -6.47
N MET A 246 -0.33 15.70 -5.57
CA MET A 246 -1.41 14.72 -5.58
C MET A 246 -2.80 15.35 -5.62
N ASN A 247 -2.98 16.58 -5.15
CA ASN A 247 -4.27 17.27 -5.27
C ASN A 247 -4.65 17.57 -6.72
N ASN A 248 -3.68 17.71 -7.63
CA ASN A 248 -3.95 17.96 -9.04
C ASN A 248 -4.37 16.69 -9.80
N TYR A 249 -4.13 15.51 -9.21
CA TYR A 249 -4.59 14.23 -9.75
C TYR A 249 -5.82 13.72 -9.01
N ASN A 250 -5.97 14.03 -7.73
CA ASN A 250 -7.13 13.65 -6.93
C ASN A 250 -8.40 14.36 -7.43
N GLY A 251 -9.58 13.77 -7.19
CA GLY A 251 -10.85 14.36 -7.60
C GLY A 251 -11.16 14.20 -9.09
N ASN A 252 -10.82 13.05 -9.65
CA ASN A 252 -11.18 12.64 -11.00
C ASN A 252 -12.11 11.41 -10.95
N GLN A 253 -12.83 11.16 -12.03
CA GLN A 253 -13.82 10.08 -12.11
C GLN A 253 -13.25 8.69 -11.82
N ALA A 254 -12.00 8.41 -12.20
CA ALA A 254 -11.35 7.11 -11.99
C ALA A 254 -11.05 6.85 -10.51
N THR A 255 -10.55 7.87 -9.81
CA THR A 255 -10.26 7.77 -8.37
C THR A 255 -11.54 7.66 -7.55
N THR A 256 -12.63 8.34 -7.93
CA THR A 256 -13.93 8.13 -7.31
C THR A 256 -14.40 6.68 -7.48
N TRP A 257 -14.29 6.10 -8.68
CA TRP A 257 -14.62 4.68 -8.86
C TRP A 257 -13.78 3.75 -7.99
N MET A 258 -12.46 3.99 -7.89
CA MET A 258 -11.58 3.21 -7.01
C MET A 258 -12.06 3.28 -5.55
N HIS A 259 -12.36 4.49 -5.07
CA HIS A 259 -12.85 4.74 -3.72
C HIS A 259 -14.17 3.99 -3.45
N GLU A 260 -15.18 4.17 -4.29
CA GLU A 260 -16.50 3.55 -4.12
C GLU A 260 -16.44 2.02 -4.19
N LEU A 261 -15.64 1.46 -5.10
CA LEU A 261 -15.50 0.01 -5.20
C LEU A 261 -14.91 -0.61 -3.94
N LEU A 262 -14.04 0.11 -3.23
CA LEU A 262 -13.43 -0.40 -2.01
C LEU A 262 -14.42 -0.49 -0.84
N HIS A 263 -15.53 0.25 -0.85
CA HIS A 263 -16.61 0.08 0.13
C HIS A 263 -17.42 -1.21 -0.06
N ILE A 264 -17.32 -1.86 -1.22
CA ILE A 264 -18.03 -3.10 -1.48
C ILE A 264 -17.28 -4.26 -0.80
N ASP A 265 -17.95 -4.94 0.13
CA ASP A 265 -17.34 -5.95 1.00
C ASP A 265 -16.65 -7.08 0.22
N TRP A 266 -17.28 -7.57 -0.85
CA TRP A 266 -16.68 -8.64 -1.64
C TRP A 266 -15.47 -8.17 -2.44
N VAL A 267 -15.38 -6.88 -2.76
CA VAL A 267 -14.22 -6.26 -3.43
C VAL A 267 -13.06 -6.13 -2.45
N ALA A 268 -13.35 -5.61 -1.25
CA ALA A 268 -12.36 -5.44 -0.20
C ALA A 268 -12.06 -6.72 0.60
N LEU A 269 -12.64 -7.86 0.25
CA LEU A 269 -12.53 -9.11 1.00
C LEU A 269 -12.85 -8.92 2.49
N ALA A 270 -13.90 -8.14 2.75
CA ALA A 270 -14.34 -7.74 4.07
C ALA A 270 -15.52 -8.58 4.57
N ASN A 271 -15.72 -8.58 5.88
CA ASN A 271 -16.81 -9.26 6.57
C ASN A 271 -16.92 -10.74 6.16
N GLY A 272 -18.04 -11.15 5.57
CA GLY A 272 -18.28 -12.53 5.14
C GLY A 272 -17.41 -13.00 3.96
N TRP A 273 -16.66 -12.10 3.34
CA TRP A 273 -15.89 -12.36 2.11
C TRP A 273 -14.39 -12.52 2.35
N GLY A 274 -13.89 -12.24 3.55
CA GLY A 274 -12.47 -12.40 3.87
C GLY A 274 -12.11 -11.89 5.27
N PRO A 275 -10.81 -11.73 5.56
CA PRO A 275 -10.34 -11.37 6.90
C PRO A 275 -10.46 -9.88 7.20
N ASN A 276 -10.84 -9.05 6.24
CA ASN A 276 -10.93 -7.61 6.44
C ASN A 276 -12.22 -7.24 7.19
N THR A 277 -12.15 -6.17 7.96
CA THR A 277 -13.35 -5.46 8.40
C THR A 277 -13.89 -4.63 7.23
N HIS A 278 -15.18 -4.27 7.29
CA HIS A 278 -15.77 -3.33 6.34
C HIS A 278 -14.88 -2.10 6.13
N VAL A 279 -14.70 -1.72 4.87
CA VAL A 279 -13.97 -0.52 4.48
C VAL A 279 -14.94 0.64 4.51
N THR A 280 -14.57 1.67 5.24
CA THR A 280 -15.39 2.86 5.52
C THR A 280 -14.55 4.10 5.27
N ASP A 281 -15.17 5.27 5.35
CA ASP A 281 -14.42 6.51 5.40
C ASP A 281 -13.99 6.79 6.83
N ILE A 282 -12.72 6.61 7.15
CA ILE A 282 -12.26 6.74 8.52
C ILE A 282 -12.34 8.20 8.98
N LYS A 283 -12.90 8.42 10.17
CA LYS A 283 -12.93 9.71 10.85
C LYS A 283 -11.95 9.70 12.01
N MET A 284 -11.06 10.67 12.05
CA MET A 284 -10.11 10.88 13.14
C MET A 284 -10.79 11.68 14.25
N LYS A 285 -10.85 11.11 15.47
CA LYS A 285 -11.34 11.85 16.64
C LYS A 285 -10.27 12.78 17.17
N TYR A 286 -10.61 14.04 17.34
CA TYR A 286 -9.74 15.03 17.93
C TYR A 286 -10.41 15.62 19.18
N ASN A 287 -9.78 15.49 20.36
CA ASN A 287 -10.26 16.09 21.61
C ASN A 287 -9.45 17.36 21.92
N TYR A 288 -10.13 18.44 22.29
CA TYR A 288 -9.54 19.72 22.69
C TYR A 288 -10.20 20.24 23.97
N ASP A 289 -9.63 21.28 24.58
CA ASP A 289 -10.01 21.78 25.90
C ASP A 289 -11.53 22.00 26.10
N THR A 290 -12.25 22.35 25.02
CA THR A 290 -13.68 22.67 25.07
C THR A 290 -14.58 21.66 24.36
N GLY A 291 -14.05 20.55 23.83
CA GLY A 291 -14.87 19.52 23.19
C GLY A 291 -14.13 18.48 22.35
N SER A 292 -14.85 17.89 21.38
CA SER A 292 -14.28 16.99 20.38
C SER A 292 -14.75 17.38 18.98
N LYS A 293 -13.89 17.20 17.99
CA LYS A 293 -14.23 17.27 16.56
C LYS A 293 -13.83 15.96 15.88
N TRP A 294 -14.51 15.65 14.79
CA TRP A 294 -14.17 14.54 13.92
C TRP A 294 -13.74 15.12 12.59
N VAL A 295 -12.70 14.54 12.00
CA VAL A 295 -12.21 14.93 10.67
C VAL A 295 -12.15 13.69 9.81
N THR A 296 -12.84 13.69 8.68
CA THR A 296 -12.77 12.58 7.73
C THR A 296 -11.38 12.56 7.10
N ALA A 297 -10.74 11.39 7.03
CA ALA A 297 -9.43 11.21 6.39
C ALA A 297 -9.58 11.17 4.87
N TYR A 298 -9.89 12.34 4.29
CA TYR A 298 -10.09 12.55 2.86
C TYR A 298 -8.98 13.41 2.24
N ALA A 299 -8.73 13.16 0.95
CA ALA A 299 -7.72 13.82 0.14
C ALA A 299 -6.28 13.49 0.59
N PRO A 300 -5.27 13.79 -0.26
CA PRO A 300 -3.88 13.40 -0.01
C PRO A 300 -3.37 13.74 1.39
N TYR A 301 -3.61 14.97 1.87
CA TYR A 301 -3.00 15.42 3.11
C TYR A 301 -3.51 14.72 4.37
N LEU A 302 -4.83 14.56 4.54
CA LEU A 302 -5.39 13.92 5.73
C LEU A 302 -5.18 12.41 5.72
N ASN A 303 -5.15 11.78 4.53
CA ASN A 303 -4.75 10.38 4.40
C ASN A 303 -3.29 10.16 4.80
N LYS A 304 -2.39 11.06 4.37
CA LYS A 304 -1.00 11.05 4.86
C LYS A 304 -0.94 11.24 6.37
N GLY A 305 -1.81 12.08 6.91
CA GLY A 305 -1.99 12.23 8.36
C GLY A 305 -2.43 10.94 9.07
N LEU A 306 -3.40 10.21 8.50
CA LEU A 306 -3.88 8.94 9.03
C LEU A 306 -2.78 7.87 9.02
N ALA A 307 -2.01 7.79 7.93
CA ALA A 307 -0.88 6.86 7.81
C ALA A 307 0.21 7.10 8.88
N ARG A 308 0.40 8.34 9.36
CA ARG A 308 1.34 8.64 10.45
C ARG A 308 0.87 8.19 11.83
N VAL A 309 -0.42 7.95 12.02
CA VAL A 309 -0.96 7.48 13.31
C VAL A 309 -1.31 5.99 13.27
N GLN A 310 -0.95 5.32 12.17
CA GLN A 310 -1.06 3.89 11.98
C GLN A 310 -0.07 3.16 12.90
N THR A 311 -0.59 2.29 13.77
CA THR A 311 0.20 1.46 14.69
C THR A 311 0.06 -0.02 14.32
N GLN A 312 0.91 -0.88 14.90
CA GLN A 312 0.92 -2.32 14.62
C GLN A 312 -0.42 -3.04 14.83
N PHE A 313 -1.32 -2.51 15.66
CA PHE A 313 -2.62 -3.13 15.95
C PHE A 313 -3.80 -2.31 15.47
N ALA A 314 -3.53 -1.20 14.79
CA ALA A 314 -4.54 -0.45 14.08
C ALA A 314 -4.65 -1.02 12.66
N ASP A 315 -5.85 -0.93 12.07
CA ASP A 315 -6.10 -1.33 10.69
C ASP A 315 -6.65 -0.13 9.89
N TRP A 316 -6.38 1.09 10.34
CA TRP A 316 -7.06 2.29 9.84
C TRP A 316 -6.83 2.55 8.37
N THR A 317 -5.61 2.41 7.89
CA THR A 317 -5.28 2.67 6.47
C THR A 317 -5.85 1.62 5.51
N ILE A 318 -6.00 0.35 5.95
CA ILE A 318 -6.67 -0.69 5.15
C ILE A 318 -8.19 -0.60 5.25
N GLN A 319 -8.71 0.01 6.32
CA GLN A 319 -10.14 0.26 6.50
C GLN A 319 -10.60 1.56 5.85
N ASN A 320 -9.69 2.43 5.41
CA ASN A 320 -10.06 3.69 4.79
C ASN A 320 -10.03 3.58 3.26
N ALA A 321 -11.19 3.73 2.60
CA ALA A 321 -11.30 3.64 1.14
C ALA A 321 -10.36 4.64 0.44
N ASP A 322 -10.29 5.87 0.94
CA ASP A 322 -9.48 6.92 0.34
C ASP A 322 -7.97 6.69 0.50
N SER A 323 -7.52 6.05 1.60
CA SER A 323 -6.10 5.71 1.77
C SER A 323 -5.65 4.70 0.73
N MET A 324 -6.47 3.67 0.47
CA MET A 324 -6.20 2.67 -0.56
C MET A 324 -6.31 3.25 -1.98
N ALA A 325 -7.35 4.04 -2.26
CA ALA A 325 -7.52 4.69 -3.56
C ALA A 325 -6.37 5.66 -3.88
N LEU A 326 -5.92 6.45 -2.90
CA LEU A 326 -4.81 7.40 -3.07
C LEU A 326 -3.44 6.73 -3.12
N PHE A 327 -3.24 5.62 -2.40
CA PHE A 327 -2.04 4.80 -2.59
C PHE A 327 -1.95 4.29 -4.04
N ALA A 328 -3.04 3.68 -4.53
CA ALA A 328 -3.12 3.16 -5.89
C ALA A 328 -2.90 4.26 -6.93
N LEU A 329 -3.52 5.43 -6.74
CA LEU A 329 -3.33 6.59 -7.60
C LEU A 329 -1.89 7.09 -7.56
N ALA A 330 -1.29 7.28 -6.37
CA ALA A 330 0.07 7.80 -6.23
C ALA A 330 1.10 6.90 -6.93
N LYS A 331 0.98 5.58 -6.76
CA LYS A 331 1.80 4.57 -7.45
C LYS A 331 1.63 4.66 -8.97
N PHE A 332 0.39 4.74 -9.45
CA PHE A 332 0.11 4.90 -10.88
C PHE A 332 0.68 6.20 -11.45
N ILE A 333 0.50 7.33 -10.75
CA ILE A 333 1.03 8.63 -11.16
C ILE A 333 2.56 8.63 -11.17
N GLN A 334 3.21 8.09 -10.13
CA GLN A 334 4.67 7.96 -10.07
C GLN A 334 5.21 7.25 -11.33
N ASN A 335 4.56 6.15 -11.73
CA ASN A 335 4.89 5.45 -12.96
C ASN A 335 4.67 6.32 -14.21
N LYS A 336 3.55 7.05 -14.31
CA LYS A 336 3.27 7.96 -15.44
C LYS A 336 4.24 9.15 -15.53
N LEU A 337 4.82 9.56 -14.40
CA LEU A 337 5.82 10.64 -14.33
C LEU A 337 7.26 10.15 -14.56
N GLY A 338 7.46 8.85 -14.86
CA GLY A 338 8.80 8.29 -15.06
C GLY A 338 9.55 8.08 -13.76
N ASP A 339 8.88 7.51 -12.76
CA ASP A 339 9.38 7.21 -11.41
C ASP A 339 9.63 8.45 -10.53
N ILE A 340 8.97 9.57 -10.86
CA ILE A 340 8.97 10.77 -10.01
C ILE A 340 7.77 10.70 -9.06
N TYR A 341 8.03 10.59 -7.76
CA TYR A 341 6.97 10.54 -6.76
C TYR A 341 6.28 11.92 -6.57
N PRO A 342 4.94 12.00 -6.72
CA PRO A 342 4.17 13.21 -6.43
C PRO A 342 4.03 13.43 -4.92
N HIS A 343 5.07 14.00 -4.31
CA HIS A 343 5.21 14.14 -2.86
C HIS A 343 4.35 15.24 -2.22
N LEU A 344 3.81 16.18 -2.99
CA LEU A 344 2.92 17.23 -2.50
C LEU A 344 1.46 16.73 -2.44
N PRO A 345 0.63 17.24 -1.52
CA PRO A 345 1.05 18.00 -0.34
C PRO A 345 1.95 17.11 0.54
N LEU A 346 2.94 17.72 1.18
CA LEU A 346 3.90 16.97 2.00
C LEU A 346 3.16 16.21 3.08
N ALA A 347 3.53 14.95 3.31
CA ALA A 347 3.08 14.24 4.50
C ALA A 347 3.48 15.04 5.75
N PRO A 348 2.67 15.02 6.82
CA PRO A 348 3.10 15.56 8.10
C PRO A 348 4.47 14.99 8.52
N PRO A 349 5.31 15.80 9.21
CA PRO A 349 6.65 15.38 9.60
C PRO A 349 6.60 14.08 10.40
N PRO A 350 7.47 13.10 10.11
CA PRO A 350 7.66 11.94 10.96
C PRO A 350 7.92 12.38 12.42
N PRO A 351 7.13 11.90 13.40
CA PRO A 351 7.25 12.33 14.80
C PRO A 351 8.62 12.03 15.40
N LEU A 352 9.20 12.96 16.17
CA LEU A 352 10.44 12.73 16.90
C LEU A 352 10.24 11.89 18.17
N ASP A 353 9.08 12.06 18.81
CA ASP A 353 8.68 11.31 19.99
C ASP A 353 7.16 11.06 20.00
N VAL A 354 6.70 10.30 20.98
CA VAL A 354 5.29 9.97 21.17
C VAL A 354 4.53 11.03 21.97
N LYS A 355 5.12 12.18 22.29
CA LYS A 355 4.47 13.19 23.15
C LYS A 355 3.51 14.06 22.35
N ARG A 356 3.94 14.48 21.16
CA ARG A 356 3.17 15.36 20.28
C ARG A 356 3.31 14.96 18.81
N TYR A 357 2.17 14.80 18.13
CA TYR A 357 2.10 14.65 16.69
C TYR A 357 1.42 15.88 16.09
N LEU A 358 1.98 16.43 15.00
CA LEU A 358 1.48 17.64 14.37
C LEU A 358 0.91 17.30 12.99
N VAL A 359 -0.31 17.74 12.71
CA VAL A 359 -0.86 17.80 11.35
C VAL A 359 -0.93 19.27 10.95
N PRO A 360 0.15 19.82 10.34
CA PRO A 360 0.23 21.25 10.03
C PRO A 360 -1.02 21.78 9.32
N GLY A 361 -1.50 22.95 9.74
CA GLY A 361 -2.69 23.58 9.15
C GLY A 361 -4.04 23.01 9.60
N TYR A 362 -4.07 21.98 10.46
CA TYR A 362 -5.32 21.45 11.03
C TYR A 362 -5.26 21.44 12.57
N PHE A 363 -4.47 20.53 13.15
CA PHE A 363 -4.40 20.31 14.59
C PHE A 363 -3.06 19.67 15.02
N ASP A 364 -2.82 19.61 16.32
CA ASP A 364 -1.85 18.69 16.91
C ASP A 364 -2.54 17.63 17.78
N TYR A 365 -1.81 16.58 18.15
CA TYR A 365 -2.22 15.50 19.02
C TYR A 365 -1.19 15.31 20.11
N TYR A 366 -1.64 15.12 21.33
CA TYR A 366 -0.83 14.73 22.48
C TYR A 366 -1.08 13.26 22.81
N ALA A 367 -0.08 12.59 23.41
CA ALA A 367 -0.14 11.16 23.75
C ALA A 367 -1.34 10.78 24.62
N ASN A 368 -1.85 11.74 25.40
CA ASN A 368 -3.03 11.59 26.25
C ASN A 368 -4.37 11.64 25.48
N GLY A 369 -4.33 11.72 24.14
CA GLY A 369 -5.50 11.79 23.27
C GLY A 369 -6.15 13.17 23.17
N THR A 370 -5.48 14.23 23.65
CA THR A 370 -5.92 15.65 23.50
C THR A 370 -5.13 16.38 22.43
N GLY A 371 -5.41 17.65 22.16
CA GLY A 371 -4.65 18.49 21.22
C GLY A 371 -5.18 19.92 21.12
N GLU A 372 -4.63 20.69 20.18
CA GLU A 372 -4.92 22.10 19.86
C GLU A 372 -5.26 22.31 18.36
N ILE A 373 -6.30 23.11 18.09
CA ILE A 373 -6.72 23.45 16.72
C ILE A 373 -5.81 24.57 16.23
N LEU A 374 -5.13 24.34 15.10
CA LEU A 374 -4.19 25.30 14.53
C LEU A 374 -4.87 26.24 13.54
N ASN A 375 -5.89 25.76 12.83
CA ASN A 375 -6.67 26.54 11.88
C ASN A 375 -8.15 26.16 11.98
N GLN A 376 -8.95 27.05 12.56
CA GLN A 376 -10.36 26.79 12.79
C GLN A 376 -11.14 26.61 11.48
N THR A 377 -10.83 27.41 10.44
CA THR A 377 -11.52 27.34 9.14
C THR A 377 -11.26 26.00 8.46
N ALA A 378 -9.99 25.58 8.34
CA ALA A 378 -9.65 24.30 7.72
C ALA A 378 -10.26 23.11 8.49
N MET A 379 -10.31 23.22 9.83
CA MET A 379 -10.98 22.23 10.67
C MET A 379 -12.48 22.19 10.47
N ASP A 380 -13.14 23.33 10.31
CA ASP A 380 -14.58 23.38 10.08
C ASP A 380 -14.94 22.79 8.71
N ASP A 381 -14.15 23.11 7.69
CA ASP A 381 -14.33 22.60 6.32
C ASP A 381 -14.16 21.07 6.24
N ALA A 382 -13.24 20.50 7.04
CA ALA A 382 -13.00 19.07 7.08
C ALA A 382 -13.79 18.32 8.19
N SER A 383 -14.60 19.04 8.96
CA SER A 383 -15.29 18.46 10.11
C SER A 383 -16.46 17.56 9.74
N TRP A 384 -16.64 16.51 10.52
CA TRP A 384 -17.78 15.59 10.45
C TRP A 384 -18.50 15.57 11.80
N THR A 385 -19.83 15.41 11.80
CA THR A 385 -20.57 15.13 13.04
C THR A 385 -21.73 14.15 12.78
N ALA A 386 -21.98 13.26 13.74
CA ALA A 386 -23.16 12.39 13.70
C ALA A 386 -24.49 13.18 13.68
N SER A 387 -24.48 14.43 14.18
CA SER A 387 -25.63 15.33 14.13
C SER A 387 -25.92 15.90 12.73
N MET A 388 -25.08 15.61 11.72
CA MET A 388 -25.39 15.88 10.32
C MET A 388 -26.53 14.98 9.78
N GLY A 389 -27.00 14.00 10.57
CA GLY A 389 -28.20 13.22 10.22
C GLY A 389 -27.98 12.39 8.96
N THR A 390 -28.78 12.60 7.91
CA THR A 390 -28.59 11.93 6.62
C THR A 390 -27.21 12.20 6.02
N CYS A 391 -26.56 13.36 6.26
CA CYS A 391 -25.17 13.55 5.81
C CYS A 391 -24.15 12.72 6.57
N ALA A 392 -24.45 12.36 7.83
CA ALA A 392 -23.58 11.48 8.58
C ALA A 392 -23.68 10.02 8.08
N LEU A 393 -24.83 9.65 7.50
CA LEU A 393 -25.06 8.34 6.87
C LEU A 393 -24.61 8.33 5.39
N GLY A 394 -24.65 9.47 4.70
CA GLY A 394 -24.43 9.53 3.26
C GLY A 394 -22.99 9.28 2.81
N THR A 395 -22.00 9.42 3.70
CA THR A 395 -20.60 9.04 3.39
C THR A 395 -20.41 7.52 3.40
N ASP A 396 -21.18 6.80 4.20
CA ASP A 396 -21.15 5.33 4.26
C ASP A 396 -22.45 4.88 4.97
N PRO A 397 -23.52 4.58 4.21
CA PRO A 397 -24.82 4.23 4.76
C PRO A 397 -24.79 2.95 5.60
N ASP A 398 -23.75 2.12 5.42
CA ASP A 398 -23.58 0.83 6.09
C ASP A 398 -22.80 0.96 7.42
N GLY A 399 -22.08 2.06 7.66
CA GLY A 399 -21.15 2.09 8.80
C GLY A 399 -20.60 3.44 9.26
N ALA A 400 -20.95 4.57 8.66
CA ALA A 400 -20.23 5.84 8.84
C ALA A 400 -20.07 6.34 10.29
N ALA A 401 -20.99 6.00 11.19
CA ALA A 401 -20.99 6.40 12.60
C ALA A 401 -20.62 5.25 13.57
N GLY A 402 -20.26 4.07 13.06
CA GLY A 402 -19.83 2.94 13.87
C GLY A 402 -18.48 3.20 14.54
N SER A 403 -18.22 2.53 15.67
CA SER A 403 -16.91 2.64 16.34
C SER A 403 -15.74 2.15 15.49
N ALA A 404 -16.01 1.30 14.48
CA ALA A 404 -15.02 0.86 13.50
C ALA A 404 -14.64 1.97 12.50
N ALA A 405 -15.52 2.94 12.24
CA ALA A 405 -15.25 4.10 11.38
C ALA A 405 -14.49 5.24 12.09
N ILE A 406 -14.04 4.99 13.32
CA ILE A 406 -13.49 5.98 14.23
C ILE A 406 -12.07 5.58 14.62
N ALA A 407 -11.09 6.37 14.15
CA ALA A 407 -9.72 6.26 14.62
C ALA A 407 -9.55 7.06 15.92
N THR A 408 -9.26 6.35 17.02
CA THR A 408 -8.82 6.98 18.27
C THR A 408 -7.31 6.87 18.38
N VAL A 409 -6.62 8.00 18.24
CA VAL A 409 -5.15 8.07 18.23
C VAL A 409 -4.63 8.25 19.65
N THR A 410 -3.90 7.25 20.15
CA THR A 410 -3.26 7.28 21.48
C THR A 410 -1.76 6.99 21.44
N SER A 411 -1.24 6.56 20.29
CA SER A 411 0.18 6.37 20.01
C SER A 411 0.42 6.46 18.51
N TRP A 412 1.68 6.62 18.10
CA TRP A 412 2.09 6.71 16.71
C TRP A 412 3.57 6.31 16.55
N PRO A 413 3.99 5.93 15.34
CA PRO A 413 5.38 5.62 15.04
C PRO A 413 6.24 6.89 15.11
N VAL A 414 7.50 6.74 15.48
CA VAL A 414 8.50 7.81 15.54
C VAL A 414 9.50 7.65 14.40
N GLN A 415 10.39 8.62 14.21
CA GLN A 415 11.36 8.64 13.11
C GLN A 415 12.11 7.32 12.91
N THR A 416 12.52 6.65 13.98
CA THR A 416 13.24 5.36 13.90
C THR A 416 12.41 4.21 13.33
N ASP A 417 11.09 4.35 13.24
CA ASP A 417 10.19 3.37 12.64
C ASP A 417 10.04 3.54 11.11
N TYR A 418 10.64 4.60 10.55
CA TYR A 418 10.60 4.92 9.12
C TYR A 418 11.93 4.58 8.43
N PRO A 419 11.91 4.20 7.14
CA PRO A 419 13.13 3.97 6.37
C PRO A 419 14.00 5.24 6.24
N ASP A 420 15.31 5.08 6.36
CA ASP A 420 16.27 6.20 6.28
C ASP A 420 16.23 6.92 4.92
N ASP A 421 16.06 6.18 3.83
CA ASP A 421 15.93 6.71 2.47
C ASP A 421 14.66 7.56 2.31
N TYR A 422 13.55 7.12 2.92
CA TYR A 422 12.33 7.89 3.02
C TYR A 422 12.53 9.17 3.83
N LEU A 423 13.13 9.09 5.02
CA LEU A 423 13.38 10.27 5.87
C LEU A 423 14.28 11.30 5.17
N SER A 424 15.30 10.82 4.45
CA SER A 424 16.19 11.66 3.64
C SER A 424 15.42 12.36 2.52
N SER A 425 14.59 11.62 1.78
CA SER A 425 13.76 12.14 0.70
C SER A 425 12.74 13.17 1.22
N TRP A 426 12.03 12.85 2.31
CA TRP A 426 11.06 13.74 2.94
C TRP A 426 11.72 15.05 3.41
N SER A 427 12.90 14.96 4.04
CA SER A 427 13.65 16.14 4.51
C SER A 427 14.07 17.04 3.33
N SER A 428 14.50 16.44 2.23
CA SER A 428 14.82 17.15 0.98
C SER A 428 13.60 17.87 0.41
N TRP A 429 12.45 17.19 0.31
CA TRP A 429 11.21 17.79 -0.19
C TRP A 429 10.67 18.91 0.71
N ALA A 430 10.87 18.77 2.03
CA ALA A 430 10.51 19.80 3.01
C ALA A 430 11.43 21.04 2.98
N GLY A 431 12.47 21.05 2.14
CA GLY A 431 13.45 22.14 2.08
C GLY A 431 14.27 22.27 3.36
N LEU A 432 14.32 21.22 4.18
CA LEU A 432 15.18 21.18 5.36
C LEU A 432 16.62 21.00 4.87
N ALA A 433 17.55 21.76 5.45
CA ALA A 433 18.96 21.63 5.10
C ALA A 433 19.38 20.17 5.28
N THR A 434 19.93 19.57 4.22
CA THR A 434 20.56 18.25 4.29
C THR A 434 21.64 18.32 5.36
N SER A 435 21.36 17.78 6.54
CA SER A 435 22.38 17.44 7.53
C SER A 435 23.30 16.44 6.85
N THR A 436 24.34 16.95 6.20
CA THR A 436 25.21 16.17 5.33
C THR A 436 26.23 15.44 6.22
N THR A 437 25.79 14.50 7.05
CA THR A 437 26.68 13.48 7.59
C THR A 437 26.77 12.39 6.53
N ARG A 438 27.64 12.64 5.56
CA ARG A 438 27.85 11.82 4.37
C ARG A 438 28.45 10.47 4.78
N LYS A 439 27.61 9.48 5.10
CA LYS A 439 28.03 8.07 5.16
C LYS A 439 28.06 7.56 3.72
N ALA A 440 29.25 7.31 3.19
CA ALA A 440 29.44 6.83 1.82
C ALA A 440 28.87 5.41 1.69
N THR A 441 27.89 5.24 0.80
CA THR A 441 27.30 3.95 0.44
C THR A 441 28.04 3.40 -0.79
N SER A 442 28.76 2.27 -0.64
CA SER A 442 29.09 1.40 -1.76
C SER A 442 28.05 0.27 -1.83
N THR A 443 27.58 0.00 -3.04
CA THR A 443 26.57 -0.98 -3.39
C THR A 443 27.14 -2.40 -3.42
N THR A 444 26.62 -3.32 -2.62
CA THR A 444 26.28 -4.70 -3.04
C THR A 444 25.34 -5.39 -2.05
N THR A 445 24.35 -6.07 -2.63
CA THR A 445 23.30 -6.98 -2.14
C THR A 445 23.50 -7.57 -0.74
N ALA A 446 22.65 -7.20 0.23
CA ALA A 446 22.70 -7.71 1.61
C ALA A 446 21.89 -9.00 1.79
N ALA A 447 22.60 -10.02 2.24
CA ALA A 447 22.11 -11.22 2.94
C ALA A 447 21.64 -10.83 4.38
N PRO A 448 20.99 -11.73 5.15
CA PRO A 448 20.27 -11.38 6.38
C PRO A 448 21.21 -10.73 7.41
N THR A 449 20.77 -9.63 8.03
CA THR A 449 21.52 -8.86 9.04
C THR A 449 21.69 -9.67 10.34
N PRO A 450 22.90 -10.16 10.68
CA PRO A 450 23.19 -10.71 11.99
C PRO A 450 23.45 -9.55 12.96
N THR A 451 23.01 -9.73 14.21
CA THR A 451 22.98 -8.68 15.25
C THR A 451 24.25 -8.76 16.11
N GLU A 452 25.43 -8.59 15.51
CA GLU A 452 26.72 -8.62 16.24
C GLU A 452 26.78 -7.51 17.30
N SER A 453 27.26 -7.84 18.51
CA SER A 453 27.33 -6.87 19.62
C SER A 453 28.58 -5.99 19.56
N TRP A 454 29.66 -6.43 18.91
CA TRP A 454 30.80 -5.57 18.58
C TRP A 454 31.51 -6.04 17.32
N SER A 455 32.21 -5.12 16.66
CA SER A 455 33.06 -5.40 15.49
C SER A 455 34.24 -4.43 15.42
N ILE A 456 35.42 -4.94 15.07
CA ILE A 456 36.63 -4.15 14.82
C ILE A 456 37.14 -4.39 13.40
N ALA A 457 37.38 -3.31 12.66
CA ALA A 457 38.03 -3.32 11.36
C ALA A 457 39.49 -2.85 11.48
N ILE A 458 40.43 -3.60 10.90
CA ILE A 458 41.89 -3.42 11.08
C ILE A 458 42.55 -3.27 9.72
N TYR A 459 43.07 -2.08 9.42
CA TYR A 459 43.44 -1.65 8.08
C TYR A 459 44.96 -1.62 7.86
N SER A 460 45.36 -1.96 6.64
CA SER A 460 46.75 -1.93 6.18
C SER A 460 47.28 -0.53 5.86
N GLU A 461 46.40 0.45 5.67
CA GLU A 461 46.75 1.85 5.43
C GLU A 461 46.18 2.78 6.52
N LYS A 462 46.53 4.07 6.44
CA LYS A 462 45.98 5.10 7.34
C LYS A 462 44.58 5.49 6.92
N ASP A 463 43.88 6.19 7.80
CA ASP A 463 42.56 6.77 7.57
C ASP A 463 41.50 5.71 7.21
N CYS A 464 41.65 4.51 7.77
CA CYS A 464 40.79 3.35 7.59
C CYS A 464 40.61 2.96 6.12
N SER A 465 41.73 2.92 5.37
CA SER A 465 41.81 2.51 3.96
C SER A 465 42.68 1.26 3.73
N GLY A 466 42.71 0.78 2.48
CA GLY A 466 43.49 -0.39 2.09
C GLY A 466 42.78 -1.72 2.39
N ASP A 467 43.53 -2.81 2.32
CA ASP A 467 43.07 -4.14 2.70
C ASP A 467 42.93 -4.23 4.23
N TYR A 468 41.95 -5.01 4.72
CA TYR A 468 41.61 -5.02 6.15
C TYR A 468 41.03 -6.34 6.65
N TYR A 469 41.23 -6.61 7.94
CA TYR A 469 40.44 -7.60 8.66
C TYR A 469 39.16 -6.98 9.20
N VAL A 470 38.10 -7.77 9.31
CA VAL A 470 36.94 -7.50 10.16
C VAL A 470 36.82 -8.65 11.14
N VAL A 471 36.88 -8.35 12.44
CA VAL A 471 36.65 -9.31 13.51
C VAL A 471 35.40 -8.87 14.27
N SER A 472 34.45 -9.77 14.44
CA SER A 472 33.18 -9.46 15.10
C SER A 472 32.77 -10.55 16.07
N GLY A 473 31.99 -10.20 17.10
CA GLY A 473 31.51 -11.17 18.08
C GLY A 473 30.32 -10.71 18.93
N TYR A 474 29.90 -11.61 19.81
CA TYR A 474 28.67 -11.49 20.63
C TYR A 474 28.93 -11.58 22.13
N ASN A 475 30.19 -11.69 22.55
CA ASN A 475 30.53 -11.91 23.96
C ASN A 475 30.24 -10.64 24.77
N GLU A 476 29.08 -10.59 25.43
CA GLU A 476 28.65 -9.41 26.19
C GLU A 476 29.25 -9.31 27.59
N ASP A 477 29.57 -10.41 28.28
CA ASP A 477 30.05 -10.34 29.67
C ASP A 477 30.56 -11.69 30.23
N THR A 478 31.18 -12.53 29.40
CA THR A 478 31.67 -13.82 29.92
C THR A 478 33.04 -13.61 30.56
N THR A 479 33.24 -14.15 31.76
CA THR A 479 34.51 -14.19 32.50
C THR A 479 35.65 -14.94 31.77
N GLN A 480 35.49 -15.21 30.47
CA GLN A 480 36.45 -15.84 29.59
C GLN A 480 36.93 -14.80 28.58
N ASN A 481 37.97 -14.06 28.96
CA ASN A 481 38.81 -13.27 28.06
C ASN A 481 39.48 -14.22 27.07
N THR A 482 38.73 -14.69 26.08
CA THR A 482 39.21 -15.65 25.09
C THR A 482 40.14 -14.89 24.15
N CYS A 483 41.38 -15.36 24.06
CA CYS A 483 42.34 -14.79 23.13
C CYS A 483 41.95 -15.14 21.70
N LEU A 484 41.69 -14.12 20.88
CA LEU A 484 41.21 -14.24 19.51
C LEU A 484 42.39 -14.11 18.55
N VAL A 485 43.01 -15.23 18.19
CA VAL A 485 44.13 -15.24 17.23
C VAL A 485 43.58 -14.99 15.84
N ILE A 486 43.87 -13.82 15.25
CA ILE A 486 43.18 -13.29 14.05
C ILE A 486 43.19 -14.31 12.89
N ASN A 487 44.33 -14.95 12.66
CA ASN A 487 44.50 -15.92 11.56
C ASN A 487 43.90 -17.31 11.83
N ASP A 488 43.47 -17.60 13.05
CA ASP A 488 42.84 -18.87 13.43
C ASP A 488 41.31 -18.77 13.58
N LEU A 489 40.74 -17.56 13.41
CA LEU A 489 39.30 -17.32 13.52
C LEU A 489 38.53 -17.85 12.28
N THR A 490 37.30 -18.30 12.52
CA THR A 490 36.46 -18.84 11.45
C THR A 490 35.79 -17.74 10.63
N THR A 491 35.62 -17.96 9.33
CA THR A 491 34.91 -17.04 8.41
C THR A 491 33.40 -17.08 8.48
N THR A 492 32.85 -18.15 9.02
CA THR A 492 31.40 -18.32 9.10
C THR A 492 30.87 -17.45 10.24
N SER A 493 30.11 -16.42 9.91
CA SER A 493 29.31 -15.68 10.90
C SER A 493 28.28 -16.64 11.52
N SER A 494 28.39 -16.90 12.82
CA SER A 494 27.32 -17.53 13.61
C SER A 494 26.75 -16.48 14.56
N ASP A 495 25.49 -16.63 14.99
CA ASP A 495 24.86 -15.71 15.94
C ASP A 495 25.41 -15.83 17.37
N THR A 496 26.43 -16.69 17.57
CA THR A 496 26.92 -17.07 18.91
C THR A 496 28.44 -17.05 19.06
N ASP A 497 29.21 -16.98 17.98
CA ASP A 497 30.67 -17.09 18.01
C ASP A 497 31.35 -15.86 17.39
N VAL A 498 32.66 -15.75 17.62
CA VAL A 498 33.50 -14.74 16.98
C VAL A 498 33.79 -15.17 15.54
N SER A 499 33.61 -14.25 14.59
CA SER A 499 33.95 -14.47 13.19
C SER A 499 35.01 -13.48 12.70
N CYS A 500 35.73 -13.86 11.65
CA CYS A 500 36.74 -13.03 11.02
C CYS A 500 36.71 -13.13 9.49
N GLY A 501 36.75 -12.00 8.81
CA GLY A 501 36.95 -11.92 7.36
C GLY A 501 38.17 -11.07 6.98
N TRP A 502 38.92 -11.50 5.97
CA TRP A 502 39.98 -10.71 5.33
C TRP A 502 39.47 -10.12 4.01
N TYR A 503 39.49 -8.80 3.89
CA TYR A 503 38.91 -8.04 2.80
C TYR A 503 39.99 -7.32 1.99
N THR A 504 39.94 -7.45 0.67
CA THR A 504 40.86 -6.79 -0.28
C THR A 504 40.09 -6.02 -1.35
N ASP A 505 40.81 -5.28 -2.20
CA ASP A 505 40.25 -4.51 -3.31
C ASP A 505 39.23 -3.45 -2.84
N GLY A 506 39.51 -2.76 -1.73
CA GLY A 506 38.58 -1.77 -1.17
C GLY A 506 37.28 -2.38 -0.61
N GLY A 507 37.32 -3.67 -0.23
CA GLY A 507 36.20 -4.38 0.39
C GLY A 507 35.33 -5.21 -0.58
N PHE A 508 35.65 -5.24 -1.88
CA PHE A 508 34.88 -5.99 -2.87
C PHE A 508 35.20 -7.49 -2.92
N SER A 509 36.35 -7.90 -2.38
CA SER A 509 36.79 -9.29 -2.31
C SER A 509 36.96 -9.70 -0.85
N ASN A 510 36.46 -10.88 -0.44
CA ASN A 510 36.72 -11.41 0.90
C ASN A 510 37.21 -12.87 0.88
N THR A 511 38.02 -13.21 1.86
CA THR A 511 38.53 -14.56 2.11
C THR A 511 38.67 -14.79 3.62
N SER A 512 39.19 -15.96 4.00
CA SER A 512 39.48 -16.28 5.39
C SER A 512 40.69 -15.55 5.94
N CYS A 513 40.64 -15.22 7.23
CA CYS A 513 41.66 -14.43 7.90
C CYS A 513 43.04 -15.11 7.88
N ASP A 514 43.10 -16.44 7.81
CA ASP A 514 44.34 -17.21 7.59
C ASP A 514 45.05 -16.88 6.26
N LYS A 515 44.38 -16.17 5.33
CA LYS A 515 44.97 -15.69 4.07
C LYS A 515 45.49 -14.25 4.16
N GLY A 516 45.10 -13.50 5.17
CA GLY A 516 45.59 -12.15 5.38
C GLY A 516 47.06 -12.16 5.78
N THR A 517 47.81 -11.16 5.30
CA THR A 517 49.24 -10.99 5.61
C THR A 517 49.50 -9.76 6.49
N LEU A 518 48.43 -9.09 6.94
CA LEU A 518 48.52 -7.86 7.70
C LEU A 518 48.91 -8.17 9.15
N THR A 519 50.17 -7.95 9.49
CA THR A 519 50.65 -8.07 10.88
C THR A 519 50.89 -6.71 11.54
N LYS A 520 50.96 -5.62 10.76
CA LYS A 520 51.24 -4.27 11.24
C LYS A 520 50.21 -3.27 10.72
N PRO A 521 49.06 -3.13 11.40
CA PRO A 521 48.03 -2.21 10.95
C PRO A 521 48.45 -0.76 11.05
N LEU A 522 47.94 0.07 10.13
CA LEU A 522 48.18 1.51 10.11
C LEU A 522 46.96 2.31 10.55
N SER A 523 45.77 1.69 10.62
CA SER A 523 44.59 2.25 11.27
C SER A 523 43.56 1.18 11.64
N TRP A 524 42.61 1.50 12.52
CA TRP A 524 41.51 0.61 12.91
C TRP A 524 40.29 1.40 13.37
N ARG A 525 39.14 0.72 13.42
CA ARG A 525 37.88 1.26 13.91
C ARG A 525 37.08 0.20 14.65
N ILE A 526 36.51 0.56 15.80
CA ILE A 526 35.58 -0.28 16.55
C ILE A 526 34.16 0.24 16.38
N THR A 527 33.21 -0.68 16.23
CA THR A 527 31.77 -0.42 16.16
C THR A 527 31.03 -1.35 17.12
N GLY A 528 29.94 -0.88 17.72
CA GLY A 528 29.16 -1.60 18.72
C GLY A 528 28.38 -0.63 19.63
N PRO A 529 27.54 -1.12 20.56
CA PRO A 529 26.97 -0.33 21.64
C PRO A 529 28.05 0.42 22.43
N ASN A 530 27.66 1.52 23.08
CA ASN A 530 28.53 2.29 23.96
C ASN A 530 29.11 1.38 25.05
N GLY A 531 30.40 1.07 24.98
CA GLY A 531 31.06 0.15 25.91
C GLY A 531 32.09 -0.75 25.25
N ALA A 532 31.93 -1.11 23.97
CA ALA A 532 32.82 -2.10 23.34
C ALA A 532 34.30 -1.71 23.40
N ILE A 533 35.12 -2.64 23.90
CA ILE A 533 36.56 -2.51 24.04
C ILE A 533 37.23 -3.69 23.32
N CYS A 534 38.28 -3.42 22.56
CA CYS A 534 39.17 -4.43 22.01
C CYS A 534 40.62 -4.12 22.38
N THR A 535 41.28 -5.07 23.02
CA THR A 535 42.73 -5.02 23.31
C THR A 535 43.49 -5.80 22.26
N ALA A 536 44.49 -5.18 21.63
CA ALA A 536 45.37 -5.82 20.67
C ALA A 536 46.63 -6.37 21.32
N TYR A 537 47.09 -7.53 20.86
CA TYR A 537 48.28 -8.22 21.38
C TYR A 537 49.22 -8.60 20.24
N ASN A 538 50.53 -8.48 20.51
CA ASN A 538 51.60 -8.98 19.64
C ASN A 538 51.98 -10.46 19.92
N THR A 539 51.14 -11.19 20.65
CA THR A 539 51.28 -12.62 20.95
C THR A 539 49.98 -13.35 20.62
N ASN A 540 50.06 -14.64 20.30
CA ASN A 540 48.88 -15.47 20.06
C ASN A 540 48.25 -16.04 21.34
N THR A 541 48.80 -15.71 22.51
CA THR A 541 48.32 -16.12 23.83
C THR A 541 47.63 -15.00 24.60
N CYS A 542 47.68 -13.77 24.06
CA CYS A 542 47.22 -12.56 24.72
C CYS A 542 47.89 -12.33 26.09
N ASP A 543 49.16 -12.71 26.18
CA ASP A 543 49.97 -12.47 27.37
C ASP A 543 50.33 -10.99 27.47
N ASN A 544 50.20 -10.43 28.67
CA ASN A 544 50.67 -9.09 28.98
C ASN A 544 52.20 -9.06 28.96
N ASN A 545 52.78 -8.39 27.97
CA ASN A 545 54.22 -8.19 27.85
C ASN A 545 54.60 -6.70 27.76
N GLY A 546 53.63 -5.81 27.97
CA GLY A 546 53.79 -4.36 27.92
C GLY A 546 53.72 -3.77 26.52
N TYR A 547 53.29 -4.54 25.53
CA TYR A 547 53.06 -4.08 24.16
C TYR A 547 51.58 -4.15 23.73
N GLU A 548 50.70 -4.59 24.63
CA GLU A 548 49.25 -4.58 24.41
C GLU A 548 48.63 -3.20 24.65
N ASP A 549 47.61 -2.84 23.87
CA ASP A 549 46.87 -1.60 24.03
C ASP A 549 45.37 -1.80 23.73
N ALA A 550 44.52 -1.02 24.40
CA ALA A 550 43.07 -1.17 24.40
C ALA A 550 42.38 0.01 23.72
N TYR A 551 41.47 -0.31 22.80
CA TYR A 551 40.76 0.67 21.99
C TYR A 551 39.26 0.55 22.22
N THR A 552 38.54 1.67 22.02
CA THR A 552 37.09 1.76 22.32
C THR A 552 36.32 2.40 21.15
N THR A 553 34.99 2.39 21.22
CA THR A 553 34.10 2.90 20.16
C THR A 553 34.06 4.43 19.99
N TRP A 554 34.76 5.20 20.83
CA TRP A 554 34.71 6.66 20.80
C TRP A 554 35.48 7.28 19.63
N ASP A 555 36.37 6.51 19.01
CA ASP A 555 37.20 6.96 17.89
C ASP A 555 36.61 6.46 16.56
N GLU A 556 36.21 7.39 15.69
CA GLU A 556 35.63 7.05 14.38
C GLU A 556 36.61 6.27 13.49
N CYS A 557 37.90 6.61 13.55
CA CYS A 557 39.01 5.89 12.93
C CYS A 557 40.30 6.29 13.66
N HIS A 558 41.05 5.32 14.18
CA HIS A 558 42.31 5.54 14.88
C HIS A 558 43.47 5.21 13.97
N ASN A 559 44.40 6.16 13.78
CA ASN A 559 45.63 5.95 13.02
C ASN A 559 46.76 5.51 13.95
N TYR A 560 47.53 4.50 13.54
CA TYR A 560 48.72 4.06 14.28
C TYR A 560 49.65 5.23 14.58
N SER A 561 50.04 5.33 15.84
CA SER A 561 50.90 6.36 16.39
C SER A 561 51.78 5.79 17.50
N SER A 562 53.08 5.68 17.24
CA SER A 562 54.04 5.27 18.26
C SER A 562 54.11 6.24 19.45
N SER A 563 53.65 7.49 19.31
CA SER A 563 53.56 8.42 20.44
C SER A 563 52.39 8.12 21.37
N ASN A 564 51.38 7.39 20.89
CA ASN A 564 50.25 6.94 21.69
C ASN A 564 50.49 5.57 22.33
N PHE A 565 51.67 4.97 22.07
CA PHE A 565 52.04 3.61 22.49
C PHE A 565 51.18 2.51 21.88
N ASP A 566 50.56 2.79 20.72
CA ASP A 566 49.79 1.81 19.98
C ASP A 566 50.63 0.55 19.69
N THR A 567 49.99 -0.62 19.80
CA THR A 567 50.61 -1.91 19.47
C THR A 567 51.01 -1.94 17.98
N GLU A 568 52.31 -2.05 17.69
CA GLU A 568 52.81 -2.06 16.29
C GLU A 568 52.48 -3.36 15.54
N GLU A 569 52.51 -4.51 16.22
CA GLU A 569 52.28 -5.83 15.61
C GLU A 569 51.07 -6.51 16.26
N TRP A 570 50.08 -6.87 15.44
CA TRP A 570 48.83 -7.47 15.88
C TRP A 570 48.79 -8.93 15.47
N ILE A 571 48.70 -9.82 16.47
CA ILE A 571 48.57 -11.27 16.28
C ILE A 571 47.21 -11.74 16.82
N ALA A 572 46.76 -11.18 17.94
CA ALA A 572 45.52 -11.56 18.58
C ALA A 572 44.78 -10.36 19.20
N LEU A 573 43.50 -10.57 19.51
CA LEU A 573 42.62 -9.61 20.14
C LEU A 573 41.96 -10.20 21.40
N GLN A 574 41.55 -9.34 22.32
CA GLN A 574 40.52 -9.64 23.31
C GLN A 574 39.46 -8.56 23.23
N CYS A 575 38.23 -8.92 22.91
CA CYS A 575 37.14 -7.98 22.69
C CYS A 575 35.91 -8.35 23.51
N GLY A 576 35.18 -7.34 23.99
CA GLY A 576 33.95 -7.48 24.78
C GLY A 576 33.25 -6.13 24.96
N LEU A 577 32.11 -6.15 25.66
CA LEU A 577 31.35 -4.96 26.05
C LEU A 577 31.73 -4.44 27.44
#